data_AF-X1TZW5-F1
#
_entry.id   AF-X1TZW5-F1
#
_cell.length_a   1.000
_cell.length_b   1.000
_cell.length_c   1.000
_cell.angle_alpha   90.00
_cell.angle_beta   90.00
_cell.angle_gamma   90.00
#
_symmetry.space_group_name_H-M   'P 1'
#
loop_
_entity.id
_entity.type
_entity.pdbx_description
1 polymer ?
#
loop_
_entity_poly.entity_id
_entity_poly.type
_entity_poly.pdbx_seq_one_letter_code
_entity_poly.pdbx_strand_id
1 'polypeptide(L)'
;DEKDDWPMILDKIESCDILIIGSPIWFGVRSSVAQLVLERLDEYYIPSTETDIMASHIEEMVGLLGKNVLLIEYGCGDCTKTRILLDHLCKPTAYIPVDIYREQLLCVTKELTSDYPELEVLPVCADYTSDFLLPAPEKPDDRIVVYFPGSTIGNFDHVAAKHFLKRIAGVCGLGGGLLIGVDLKKDPDVLNRAYNDSQGVTAAFNLNLLERINHELNCDFQLKYFKHHAFYNSRQGRVEMHLVSTKDQFVHLDNTTISFAKGERIWTEAHINMISTV
;
A
#
# COMPACT_ATOMS: atom_id res chain seq x y z
N ASP A 1 -28.96 1.94 14.22
CA ASP A 1 -29.23 0.59 13.70
C ASP A 1 -28.39 0.33 12.45
N GLU A 2 -27.07 0.23 12.63
CA GLU A 2 -26.18 -0.34 11.63
C GLU A 2 -26.18 -1.84 11.91
N LYS A 3 -26.68 -2.63 10.95
CA LYS A 3 -26.60 -4.09 11.06
C LYS A 3 -25.13 -4.45 11.12
N ASP A 4 -24.74 -5.04 12.25
CA ASP A 4 -23.43 -5.63 12.42
C ASP A 4 -23.27 -6.74 11.38
N ASP A 5 -22.38 -6.51 10.41
CA ASP A 5 -22.04 -7.48 9.36
C ASP A 5 -21.14 -8.60 9.90
N TRP A 6 -20.68 -8.51 11.16
CA TRP A 6 -19.80 -9.46 11.81
C TRP A 6 -20.29 -10.91 11.72
N PRO A 7 -21.59 -11.25 11.91
CA PRO A 7 -22.05 -12.63 11.78
C PRO A 7 -21.89 -13.19 10.37
N MET A 8 -22.14 -12.38 9.33
CA MET A 8 -21.95 -12.81 7.93
C MET A 8 -20.48 -12.90 7.52
N ILE A 9 -19.64 -12.03 8.09
CA ILE A 9 -18.20 -12.07 7.89
C ILE A 9 -17.63 -13.32 8.58
N LEU A 10 -18.05 -13.60 9.81
CA LEU A 10 -17.68 -14.80 10.56
C LEU A 10 -18.07 -16.08 9.79
N ASP A 11 -19.29 -16.18 9.26
CA ASP A 11 -19.71 -17.32 8.45
C ASP A 11 -18.84 -17.50 7.18
N LYS A 12 -18.32 -16.40 6.61
CA LYS A 12 -17.39 -16.44 5.47
C LYS A 12 -15.98 -16.83 5.88
N ILE A 13 -15.52 -16.39 7.05
CA ILE A 13 -14.22 -16.77 7.65
C ILE A 13 -14.24 -18.27 7.98
N GLU A 14 -15.32 -18.74 8.60
CA GLU A 14 -15.52 -20.14 9.00
C GLU A 14 -15.74 -21.08 7.79
N SER A 15 -16.14 -20.55 6.63
CA SER A 15 -16.27 -21.31 5.38
C SER A 15 -15.08 -21.19 4.43
N CYS A 16 -14.07 -20.39 4.79
CA CYS A 16 -12.78 -20.41 4.10
C CYS A 16 -11.96 -21.57 4.65
N ASP A 17 -11.40 -22.40 3.77
CA ASP A 17 -10.54 -23.52 4.19
C ASP A 17 -9.34 -23.01 5.00
N ILE A 18 -8.76 -21.85 4.61
CA ILE A 18 -7.83 -21.04 5.40
C ILE A 18 -7.97 -19.56 4.98
N LEU A 19 -8.09 -18.65 5.95
CA LEU A 19 -8.07 -17.20 5.72
C LEU A 19 -6.86 -16.57 6.42
N ILE A 20 -5.91 -16.04 5.64
CA ILE A 20 -4.83 -15.18 6.15
C ILE A 20 -5.13 -13.77 5.65
N ILE A 21 -5.55 -12.88 6.54
CA ILE A 21 -5.77 -11.47 6.21
C ILE A 21 -4.42 -10.76 6.29
N GLY A 22 -3.77 -10.57 5.14
CA GLY A 22 -2.69 -9.60 4.99
C GLY A 22 -3.26 -8.22 4.67
N SER A 23 -3.25 -7.30 5.63
CA SER A 23 -3.47 -5.87 5.34
C SER A 23 -2.18 -5.26 4.75
N PRO A 24 -2.21 -4.06 4.15
CA PRO A 24 -1.44 -3.70 2.95
C PRO A 24 0.05 -3.38 3.15
N ILE A 25 0.66 -3.76 4.27
CA ILE A 25 2.06 -3.41 4.54
C ILE A 25 2.74 -4.61 5.18
N TRP A 26 3.21 -5.54 4.35
CA TRP A 26 3.99 -6.69 4.79
C TRP A 26 5.30 -6.21 5.42
N PHE A 27 5.31 -5.93 6.73
CA PHE A 27 6.45 -5.39 7.47
C PHE A 27 7.79 -6.13 7.26
N GLY A 28 8.89 -5.40 7.42
CA GLY A 28 10.25 -5.93 7.53
C GLY A 28 11.16 -5.57 6.35
N VAL A 29 12.48 -5.48 6.63
CA VAL A 29 13.52 -5.03 5.68
C VAL A 29 13.39 -5.71 4.31
N ARG A 30 13.15 -7.03 4.28
CA ARG A 30 13.07 -7.79 3.03
C ARG A 30 11.89 -7.39 2.16
N SER A 31 10.73 -7.11 2.75
CA SER A 31 9.55 -6.69 2.00
C SER A 31 9.72 -5.29 1.43
N SER A 32 10.30 -4.37 2.21
CA SER A 32 10.63 -3.02 1.73
C SER A 32 11.66 -3.05 0.60
N VAL A 33 12.70 -3.88 0.72
CA VAL A 33 13.69 -4.06 -0.36
C VAL A 33 13.07 -4.73 -1.58
N ALA A 34 12.25 -5.76 -1.40
CA ALA A 34 11.56 -6.42 -2.50
C ALA A 34 10.62 -5.46 -3.24
N GLN A 35 9.91 -4.59 -2.52
CA GLN A 35 9.10 -3.53 -3.11
C GLN A 35 9.96 -2.59 -3.95
N LEU A 36 11.09 -2.09 -3.43
CA LEU A 36 12.01 -1.24 -4.20
C LEU A 36 12.56 -1.92 -5.46
N VAL A 37 12.69 -3.25 -5.46
CA VAL A 37 13.08 -4.02 -6.65
C VAL A 37 11.91 -4.18 -7.62
N LEU A 38 10.71 -4.49 -7.13
CA LEU A 38 9.48 -4.58 -7.94
C LEU A 38 9.22 -3.28 -8.68
N GLU A 39 9.38 -2.14 -8.01
CA GLU A 39 9.20 -0.80 -8.59
C GLU A 39 10.17 -0.49 -9.75
N ARG A 40 11.21 -1.29 -9.95
CA ARG A 40 12.19 -1.17 -11.03
C ARG A 40 12.01 -2.19 -12.15
N LEU A 41 11.01 -3.06 -12.07
CA LEU A 41 10.72 -4.04 -13.12
C LEU A 41 9.92 -3.37 -14.24
N ASP A 42 10.33 -3.63 -15.49
CA ASP A 42 9.64 -3.10 -16.67
C ASP A 42 8.15 -3.50 -16.71
N GLU A 43 7.82 -4.68 -16.18
CA GLU A 43 6.44 -5.15 -16.11
C GLU A 43 5.59 -4.39 -15.07
N TYR A 44 6.18 -3.89 -13.98
CA TYR A 44 5.46 -3.18 -12.90
C TYR A 44 5.45 -1.66 -13.14
N TYR A 45 4.56 -1.25 -14.05
CA TYR A 45 4.52 0.12 -14.60
C TYR A 45 4.02 1.23 -13.65
N ILE A 46 3.40 0.89 -12.51
CA ILE A 46 2.66 1.88 -11.70
C ILE A 46 3.57 3.04 -11.22
N PRO A 47 4.74 2.79 -10.59
CA PRO A 47 5.57 3.86 -10.04
C PRO A 47 6.15 4.78 -11.12
N SER A 48 6.60 4.21 -12.24
CA SER A 48 7.16 4.97 -13.37
C SER A 48 6.08 5.82 -14.05
N THR A 49 4.91 5.23 -14.32
CA THR A 49 3.76 5.95 -14.91
C THR A 49 3.31 7.10 -14.01
N GLU A 50 3.23 6.88 -12.69
CA GLU A 50 2.86 7.94 -11.73
C GLU A 50 3.92 9.05 -11.70
N THR A 51 5.21 8.69 -11.73
CA THR A 51 6.31 9.67 -11.79
C THR A 51 6.25 10.51 -13.07
N ASP A 52 5.96 9.90 -14.23
CA ASP A 52 5.82 10.60 -15.51
C ASP A 52 4.63 11.56 -15.51
N ILE A 53 3.50 11.16 -14.91
CA ILE A 53 2.33 12.02 -14.74
C ILE A 53 2.67 13.20 -13.83
N MET A 54 3.32 12.96 -12.69
CA MET A 54 3.76 14.02 -11.79
C MET A 54 4.68 14.99 -12.52
N ALA A 55 5.73 14.50 -13.18
CA ALA A 55 6.68 15.35 -13.92
C ALA A 55 5.99 16.20 -15.02
N SER A 56 4.99 15.64 -15.70
CA SER A 56 4.28 16.34 -16.79
C SER A 56 3.27 17.38 -16.30
N HIS A 57 2.73 17.22 -15.09
CA HIS A 57 1.63 18.02 -14.56
C HIS A 57 1.95 18.72 -13.22
N ILE A 58 3.21 18.72 -12.77
CA ILE A 58 3.56 19.16 -11.42
C ILE A 58 3.15 20.59 -11.13
N GLU A 59 3.34 21.50 -12.08
CA GLU A 59 2.98 22.93 -11.95
C GLU A 59 1.47 23.13 -11.77
N GLU A 60 0.66 22.36 -12.49
CA GLU A 60 -0.80 22.38 -12.34
C GLU A 60 -1.21 21.81 -10.98
N MET A 61 -0.61 20.67 -10.58
CA MET A 61 -0.88 20.04 -9.29
C MET A 61 -0.57 21.03 -8.15
N VAL A 62 0.64 21.59 -8.08
CA VAL A 62 1.01 22.53 -7.00
C VAL A 62 0.22 23.83 -7.07
N GLY A 63 -0.15 24.29 -8.27
CA GLY A 63 -1.03 25.44 -8.44
C GLY A 63 -2.42 25.23 -7.81
N LEU A 64 -2.97 24.02 -7.94
CA LEU A 64 -4.23 23.62 -7.31
C LEU A 64 -4.09 23.39 -5.81
N LEU A 65 -2.95 22.84 -5.36
CA LEU A 65 -2.65 22.66 -3.93
C LEU A 65 -2.52 24.00 -3.21
N GLY A 66 -1.96 25.03 -3.86
CA GLY A 66 -1.80 26.36 -3.29
C GLY A 66 -0.51 26.56 -2.52
N LYS A 67 -0.47 27.61 -1.68
CA LYS A 67 0.72 28.02 -0.92
C LYS A 67 0.59 27.64 0.55
N ASN A 68 1.71 27.62 1.27
CA ASN A 68 1.74 27.40 2.73
C ASN A 68 0.97 26.14 3.14
N VAL A 69 1.13 25.07 2.36
CA VAL A 69 0.44 23.81 2.62
C VAL A 69 1.12 23.05 3.75
N LEU A 70 0.33 22.44 4.63
CA LEU A 70 0.77 21.33 5.45
C LEU A 70 0.60 20.04 4.64
N LEU A 71 1.70 19.45 4.18
CA LEU A 71 1.67 18.23 3.38
C LEU A 71 1.77 17.01 4.31
N ILE A 72 0.78 16.14 4.28
CA ILE A 72 0.78 14.87 5.03
C ILE A 72 0.85 13.74 4.01
N GLU A 73 1.82 12.85 4.13
CA GLU A 73 1.93 11.70 3.22
C GLU A 73 1.69 10.38 3.95
N TYR A 74 0.79 9.56 3.43
CA TYR A 74 0.49 8.24 3.97
C TYR A 74 1.24 7.15 3.19
N GLY A 75 2.10 6.40 3.88
CA GLY A 75 2.97 5.39 3.27
C GLY A 75 4.09 6.04 2.46
N CYS A 76 4.90 6.87 3.11
CA CYS A 76 5.86 7.73 2.43
C CYS A 76 7.04 6.98 1.78
N GLY A 77 7.31 5.72 2.18
CA GLY A 77 8.31 4.88 1.54
C GLY A 77 9.71 5.51 1.53
N ASP A 78 10.30 5.69 0.35
CA ASP A 78 11.61 6.33 0.15
C ASP A 78 11.52 7.85 -0.15
N CYS A 79 10.30 8.41 -0.21
CA CYS A 79 10.01 9.80 -0.55
C CYS A 79 10.55 10.28 -1.90
N THR A 80 10.91 9.40 -2.84
CA THR A 80 11.45 9.82 -4.15
C THR A 80 10.45 10.67 -4.93
N LYS A 81 9.18 10.26 -4.98
CA LYS A 81 8.09 11.03 -5.62
C LYS A 81 7.73 12.28 -4.82
N THR A 82 7.79 12.20 -3.50
CA THR A 82 7.53 13.31 -2.60
C THR A 82 8.47 14.47 -2.87
N ARG A 83 9.75 14.20 -3.14
CA ARG A 83 10.74 15.22 -3.49
C ARG A 83 10.33 16.02 -4.73
N ILE A 84 9.77 15.36 -5.75
CA ILE A 84 9.21 16.04 -6.93
C ILE A 84 8.14 17.06 -6.50
N LEU A 85 7.27 16.68 -5.55
CA LEU A 85 6.24 17.58 -5.03
C LEU A 85 6.84 18.71 -4.18
N LEU A 86 7.73 18.39 -3.23
CA LEU A 86 8.37 19.36 -2.34
C LEU A 86 9.18 20.41 -3.09
N ASP A 87 9.86 20.03 -4.18
CA ASP A 87 10.67 20.93 -5.01
C ASP A 87 9.83 22.02 -5.70
N HIS A 88 8.53 21.76 -5.91
CA HIS A 88 7.63 22.67 -6.63
C HIS A 88 6.59 23.34 -5.71
N LEU A 89 6.41 22.85 -4.48
CA LEU A 89 5.47 23.45 -3.54
C LEU A 89 5.90 24.87 -3.13
N CYS A 90 4.95 25.79 -3.14
CA CYS A 90 5.22 27.19 -2.81
C CYS A 90 5.25 27.38 -1.29
N LYS A 91 6.45 27.31 -0.70
CA LYS A 91 6.71 27.50 0.73
C LYS A 91 5.80 26.64 1.62
N PRO A 92 5.87 25.29 1.50
CA PRO A 92 5.12 24.42 2.39
C PRO A 92 5.42 24.75 3.85
N THR A 93 4.40 24.71 4.70
CA THR A 93 4.49 25.03 6.13
C THR A 93 5.27 23.95 6.86
N ALA A 94 4.89 22.70 6.64
CA ALA A 94 5.59 21.52 7.12
C ALA A 94 5.25 20.30 6.26
N TYR A 95 6.04 19.25 6.43
CA TYR A 95 5.83 17.94 5.83
C TYR A 95 5.75 16.87 6.93
N ILE A 96 4.67 16.08 6.91
CA ILE A 96 4.40 15.00 7.86
C ILE A 96 4.46 13.67 7.10
N PRO A 97 5.61 12.99 7.04
CA PRO A 97 5.70 11.62 6.55
C PRO A 97 5.09 10.67 7.57
N VAL A 98 4.08 9.89 7.16
CA VAL A 98 3.46 8.84 7.97
C VAL A 98 3.81 7.49 7.37
N ASP A 99 4.52 6.66 8.13
CA ASP A 99 4.85 5.30 7.71
C ASP A 99 4.88 4.36 8.92
N ILE A 100 4.58 3.09 8.67
CA ILE A 100 4.56 2.07 9.71
C ILE A 100 5.97 1.54 10.01
N TYR A 101 6.91 1.69 9.07
CA TYR A 101 8.27 1.18 9.19
C TYR A 101 9.24 2.23 9.74
N ARG A 102 9.46 2.18 11.06
CA ARG A 102 10.22 3.16 11.84
C ARG A 102 11.63 3.42 11.31
N GLU A 103 12.39 2.36 11.02
CA GLU A 103 13.80 2.50 10.64
C GLU A 103 13.96 3.26 9.31
N GLN A 104 13.12 2.95 8.32
CA GLN A 104 13.09 3.66 7.05
C GLN A 104 12.65 5.12 7.24
N LEU A 105 11.58 5.34 8.01
CA LEU A 105 11.06 6.67 8.29
C LEU A 105 12.14 7.58 8.93
N LEU A 106 12.92 7.06 9.87
CA LEU A 106 14.03 7.80 10.49
C LEU A 106 15.16 8.12 9.50
N CYS A 107 15.50 7.18 8.60
CA CYS A 107 16.51 7.40 7.57
C CYS A 107 16.08 8.51 6.61
N VAL A 108 14.87 8.40 6.07
CA VAL A 108 14.32 9.35 5.10
C VAL A 108 14.11 10.73 5.73
N THR A 109 13.64 10.79 6.98
CA THR A 109 13.52 12.08 7.70
C THR A 109 14.87 12.80 7.78
N LYS A 110 15.94 12.07 8.13
CA LYS A 110 17.28 12.66 8.25
C LYS A 110 17.78 13.22 6.91
N GLU A 111 17.53 12.50 5.82
CA GLU A 111 17.87 12.94 4.47
C GLU A 111 17.06 14.19 4.08
N LEU A 112 15.74 14.16 4.29
CA LEU A 112 14.86 15.31 4.00
C LEU A 112 15.22 16.57 4.78
N THR A 113 15.54 16.45 6.07
CA THR A 113 15.99 17.60 6.88
C THR A 113 17.33 18.18 6.38
N SER A 114 18.19 17.35 5.79
CA SER A 114 19.44 17.80 5.18
C SER A 114 19.19 18.50 3.84
N ASP A 115 18.28 17.97 3.02
CA ASP A 115 18.04 18.47 1.67
C ASP A 115 17.12 19.70 1.66
N TYR A 116 16.22 19.81 2.65
CA TYR A 116 15.27 20.90 2.82
C TYR A 116 15.41 21.56 4.20
N PRO A 117 16.49 22.30 4.48
CA PRO A 117 16.78 22.84 5.81
C PRO A 117 15.76 23.88 6.32
N GLU A 118 14.95 24.46 5.43
CA GLU A 118 13.89 25.40 5.79
C GLU A 118 12.52 24.73 6.01
N LEU A 119 12.39 23.45 5.62
CA LEU A 119 11.16 22.67 5.76
C LEU A 119 11.12 22.02 7.13
N GLU A 120 10.03 22.27 7.86
CA GLU A 120 9.73 21.53 9.08
C GLU A 120 9.28 20.11 8.71
N VAL A 121 10.03 19.09 9.14
CA VAL A 121 9.69 17.68 8.89
C VAL A 121 9.30 17.00 10.20
N LEU A 122 8.07 16.49 10.27
CA LEU A 122 7.48 15.94 11.49
C LEU A 122 7.06 14.48 11.28
N PRO A 123 7.98 13.51 11.42
CA PRO A 123 7.68 12.11 11.10
C PRO A 123 6.71 11.48 12.11
N VAL A 124 5.78 10.68 11.61
CA VAL A 124 4.82 9.91 12.41
C VAL A 124 4.94 8.43 12.08
N CYS A 125 5.43 7.65 13.05
CA CYS A 125 5.46 6.20 12.93
C CYS A 125 4.10 5.64 13.35
N ALA A 126 3.24 5.34 12.38
CA ALA A 126 1.87 4.88 12.63
C ALA A 126 1.33 4.03 11.48
N ASP A 127 0.36 3.18 11.81
CA ASP A 127 -0.56 2.61 10.83
C ASP A 127 -1.59 3.67 10.45
N TYR A 128 -1.49 4.23 9.24
CA TYR A 128 -2.40 5.25 8.75
C TYR A 128 -3.85 4.75 8.59
N THR A 129 -4.07 3.42 8.58
CA THR A 129 -5.41 2.82 8.52
C THR A 129 -6.12 2.78 9.87
N SER A 130 -5.38 3.00 10.95
CA SER A 130 -5.84 3.08 12.34
C SER A 130 -5.83 4.53 12.85
N ASP A 131 -6.33 4.78 14.06
CA ASP A 131 -6.28 6.13 14.66
C ASP A 131 -4.88 6.47 15.18
N PHE A 132 -4.42 7.67 14.87
CA PHE A 132 -3.14 8.22 15.31
C PHE A 132 -3.23 9.74 15.45
N LEU A 133 -2.26 10.33 16.13
CA LEU A 133 -2.19 11.77 16.35
C LEU A 133 -1.20 12.40 15.37
N LEU A 134 -1.64 13.49 14.75
CA LEU A 134 -0.78 14.33 13.93
C LEU A 134 -0.14 15.42 14.80
N PRO A 135 1.18 15.64 14.69
CA PRO A 135 1.84 16.75 15.34
C PRO A 135 1.38 18.08 14.73
N ALA A 136 1.34 19.13 15.55
CA ALA A 136 1.05 20.48 15.07
C ALA A 136 2.35 21.14 14.56
N PRO A 137 2.35 21.76 13.37
CA PRO A 137 3.52 22.50 12.88
C PRO A 137 3.75 23.78 13.70
N GLU A 138 4.98 24.31 13.67
CA GLU A 138 5.34 25.57 14.33
C GLU A 138 4.66 26.79 13.68
N LYS A 139 4.52 26.75 12.36
CA LYS A 139 3.92 27.81 11.56
C LYS A 139 2.47 27.46 11.24
N PRO A 140 1.57 28.46 11.12
CA PRO A 140 0.22 28.21 10.62
C PRO A 140 0.27 27.82 9.14
N ASP A 141 -0.58 26.88 8.75
CA ASP A 141 -0.85 26.51 7.36
C ASP A 141 -2.11 27.20 6.83
N ASP A 142 -2.14 27.45 5.51
CA ASP A 142 -3.35 27.92 4.83
C ASP A 142 -4.26 26.75 4.46
N ARG A 143 -3.68 25.54 4.35
CA ARG A 143 -4.36 24.34 3.85
C ARG A 143 -3.61 23.07 4.27
N ILE A 144 -4.38 22.08 4.73
CA ILE A 144 -3.92 20.70 4.92
C ILE A 144 -4.16 19.90 3.64
N VAL A 145 -3.09 19.27 3.13
CA VAL A 145 -3.15 18.39 1.97
C VAL A 145 -2.67 17.00 2.36
N VAL A 146 -3.51 15.99 2.15
CA VAL A 146 -3.08 14.60 2.22
C VAL A 146 -2.61 14.13 0.84
N TYR A 147 -1.41 13.59 0.77
CA TYR A 147 -0.83 12.94 -0.39
C TYR A 147 -0.84 11.42 -0.19
N PHE A 148 -1.44 10.71 -1.13
CA PHE A 148 -1.57 9.25 -1.08
C PHE A 148 -1.26 8.63 -2.45
N PRO A 149 0.03 8.50 -2.80
CA PRO A 149 0.47 7.98 -4.09
C PRO A 149 0.44 6.45 -4.19
N GLY A 150 0.82 5.93 -5.36
CA GLY A 150 1.17 4.52 -5.57
C GLY A 150 -0.01 3.59 -5.80
N SER A 151 -1.23 4.13 -5.94
CA SER A 151 -2.45 3.32 -6.04
C SER A 151 -2.71 2.40 -4.84
N THR A 152 -2.11 2.69 -3.68
CA THR A 152 -2.27 1.90 -2.45
C THR A 152 -3.73 1.86 -1.95
N ILE A 153 -4.57 2.82 -2.38
CA ILE A 153 -6.03 2.76 -2.17
C ILE A 153 -6.66 1.50 -2.78
N GLY A 154 -6.04 0.92 -3.81
CA GLY A 154 -6.46 -0.33 -4.44
C GLY A 154 -6.39 -1.54 -3.52
N ASN A 155 -5.59 -1.47 -2.44
CA ASN A 155 -5.46 -2.59 -1.51
C ASN A 155 -6.65 -2.72 -0.52
N PHE A 156 -7.53 -1.71 -0.50
CA PHE A 156 -8.74 -1.74 0.29
C PHE A 156 -9.90 -2.30 -0.53
N ASP A 157 -10.81 -3.04 0.12
CA ASP A 157 -12.13 -3.24 -0.48
C ASP A 157 -12.92 -1.91 -0.57
N HIS A 158 -14.03 -1.90 -1.31
CA HIS A 158 -14.81 -0.69 -1.53
C HIS A 158 -15.35 -0.04 -0.23
N VAL A 159 -15.68 -0.83 0.78
CA VAL A 159 -16.21 -0.32 2.05
C VAL A 159 -15.08 0.30 2.85
N ALA A 160 -13.96 -0.40 2.98
CA ALA A 160 -12.76 0.07 3.65
C ALA A 160 -12.18 1.33 2.98
N ALA A 161 -12.11 1.37 1.64
CA ALA A 161 -11.66 2.53 0.87
C ALA A 161 -12.55 3.76 1.14
N LYS A 162 -13.88 3.57 1.17
CA LYS A 162 -14.84 4.64 1.49
C LYS A 162 -14.63 5.18 2.90
N HIS A 163 -14.43 4.31 3.89
CA HIS A 163 -14.15 4.74 5.25
C HIS A 163 -12.80 5.48 5.34
N PHE A 164 -11.78 4.97 4.67
CA PHE A 164 -10.46 5.58 4.62
C PHE A 164 -10.49 6.99 4.00
N LEU A 165 -11.17 7.16 2.85
CA LEU A 165 -11.34 8.45 2.20
C LEU A 165 -12.14 9.44 3.07
N LYS A 166 -13.14 8.97 3.82
CA LYS A 166 -13.85 9.82 4.81
C LYS A 166 -12.92 10.29 5.92
N ARG A 167 -12.01 9.43 6.41
CA ARG A 167 -11.01 9.82 7.42
C ARG A 167 -10.05 10.86 6.87
N ILE A 168 -9.56 10.68 5.64
CA ILE A 168 -8.74 11.69 4.94
C ILE A 168 -9.48 13.02 4.83
N ALA A 169 -10.75 13.02 4.42
CA ALA A 169 -11.55 14.23 4.34
C ALA A 169 -11.68 14.94 5.70
N GLY A 170 -11.78 14.19 6.79
CA GLY A 170 -11.76 14.73 8.16
C GLY A 170 -10.43 15.37 8.54
N VAL A 171 -9.30 14.76 8.15
CA VAL A 171 -7.94 15.30 8.37
C VAL A 171 -7.72 16.58 7.57
N CYS A 172 -8.14 16.61 6.30
CA CYS A 172 -7.98 17.77 5.43
C CYS A 172 -8.82 18.97 5.89
N GLY A 173 -9.99 18.70 6.48
CA GLY A 173 -10.92 19.74 6.90
C GLY A 173 -11.52 20.55 5.73
N LEU A 174 -12.23 21.63 6.07
CA LEU A 174 -12.81 22.53 5.07
C LEU A 174 -11.71 23.29 4.32
N GLY A 175 -11.73 23.22 2.99
CA GLY A 175 -10.74 23.89 2.15
C GLY A 175 -9.42 23.13 1.99
N GLY A 176 -9.28 21.96 2.64
CA GLY A 176 -8.17 21.03 2.46
C GLY A 176 -8.13 20.36 1.08
N GLY A 177 -7.14 19.50 0.86
CA GLY A 177 -6.95 18.80 -0.42
C GLY A 177 -6.50 17.34 -0.27
N LEU A 178 -6.85 16.53 -1.25
CA LEU A 178 -6.33 15.17 -1.42
C LEU A 178 -5.66 15.06 -2.78
N LEU A 179 -4.37 14.75 -2.79
CA LEU A 179 -3.64 14.31 -3.99
C LEU A 179 -3.47 12.79 -3.91
N ILE A 180 -4.11 12.05 -4.81
CA ILE A 180 -4.18 10.58 -4.74
C ILE A 180 -3.79 9.95 -6.08
N GLY A 181 -2.94 8.93 -6.02
CA GLY A 181 -2.62 8.06 -7.15
C GLY A 181 -3.62 6.91 -7.25
N VAL A 182 -4.16 6.65 -8.44
CA VAL A 182 -5.12 5.57 -8.68
C VAL A 182 -4.80 4.84 -9.98
N ASP A 183 -4.58 3.54 -9.91
CA ASP A 183 -4.34 2.74 -11.10
C ASP A 183 -5.66 2.35 -11.78
N LEU A 184 -5.75 2.62 -13.09
CA LEU A 184 -6.98 2.48 -13.85
C LEU A 184 -7.14 1.07 -14.43
N LYS A 185 -8.40 0.65 -14.67
CA LYS A 185 -8.67 -0.54 -15.48
C LYS A 185 -8.09 -0.36 -16.88
N LYS A 186 -7.39 -1.38 -17.36
CA LYS A 186 -6.75 -1.42 -18.68
C LYS A 186 -6.73 -2.86 -19.19
N ASP A 187 -5.98 -3.11 -20.26
CA ASP A 187 -5.81 -4.45 -20.82
C ASP A 187 -5.43 -5.46 -19.72
N PRO A 188 -6.22 -6.53 -19.52
CA PRO A 188 -5.93 -7.57 -18.54
C PRO A 188 -4.54 -8.18 -18.68
N ASP A 189 -3.96 -8.25 -19.88
CA ASP A 189 -2.62 -8.80 -20.08
C ASP A 189 -1.53 -7.87 -19.53
N VAL A 190 -1.74 -6.55 -19.58
CA VAL A 190 -0.85 -5.59 -18.93
C VAL A 190 -0.92 -5.75 -17.42
N LEU A 191 -2.14 -5.84 -16.88
CA LEU A 191 -2.36 -6.05 -15.44
C LEU A 191 -1.76 -7.39 -14.97
N ASN A 192 -1.96 -8.47 -15.73
CA ASN A 192 -1.43 -9.78 -15.37
C ASN A 192 0.11 -9.79 -15.37
N ARG A 193 0.76 -9.15 -16.34
CA ARG A 193 2.23 -9.09 -16.39
C ARG A 193 2.83 -8.32 -15.22
N ALA A 194 2.19 -7.23 -14.80
CA ALA A 194 2.66 -6.41 -13.67
C ALA A 194 2.79 -7.20 -12.36
N TYR A 195 1.98 -8.26 -12.18
CA TYR A 195 2.01 -9.11 -10.97
C TYR A 195 2.56 -10.53 -11.25
N ASN A 196 3.00 -10.82 -12.47
CA ASN A 196 3.64 -12.08 -12.85
C ASN A 196 4.91 -11.77 -13.65
N ASP A 197 5.80 -10.97 -13.08
CA ASP A 197 7.04 -10.56 -13.74
C ASP A 197 7.89 -11.78 -14.15
N SER A 198 8.57 -11.65 -15.28
CA SER A 198 9.36 -12.74 -15.86
C SER A 198 10.59 -13.13 -15.03
N GLN A 199 11.03 -12.24 -14.14
CA GLN A 199 12.18 -12.43 -13.25
C GLN A 199 11.82 -13.18 -11.96
N GLY A 200 10.52 -13.38 -11.68
CA GLY A 200 10.01 -14.10 -10.52
C GLY A 200 10.12 -13.33 -9.19
N VAL A 201 10.34 -12.02 -9.23
CA VAL A 201 10.47 -11.18 -8.03
C VAL A 201 9.15 -11.09 -7.29
N THR A 202 8.01 -10.91 -8.00
CA THR A 202 6.67 -10.89 -7.40
C THR A 202 6.31 -12.23 -6.79
N ALA A 203 6.76 -13.33 -7.41
CA ALA A 203 6.59 -14.66 -6.86
C ALA A 203 7.37 -14.85 -5.56
N ALA A 204 8.63 -14.39 -5.51
CA ALA A 204 9.45 -14.40 -4.31
C ALA A 204 8.88 -13.50 -3.20
N PHE A 205 8.40 -12.30 -3.56
CA PHE A 205 7.71 -11.39 -2.65
C PHE A 205 6.47 -12.04 -2.03
N ASN A 206 5.61 -12.66 -2.86
CA ASN A 206 4.41 -13.32 -2.37
C ASN A 206 4.75 -14.54 -1.45
N LEU A 207 5.77 -15.33 -1.81
CA LEU A 207 6.22 -16.48 -0.99
C LEU A 207 6.88 -16.07 0.33
N ASN A 208 7.47 -14.88 0.41
CA ASN A 208 8.10 -14.34 1.64
C ASN A 208 7.07 -14.24 2.80
N LEU A 209 5.78 -14.13 2.49
CA LEU A 209 4.71 -14.27 3.49
C LEU A 209 4.84 -15.57 4.30
N LEU A 210 4.99 -16.71 3.62
CA LEU A 210 5.08 -18.00 4.28
C LEU A 210 6.38 -18.14 5.09
N GLU A 211 7.48 -17.58 4.57
CA GLU A 211 8.76 -17.54 5.30
C GLU A 211 8.61 -16.74 6.62
N ARG A 212 7.88 -15.63 6.57
CA ARG A 212 7.65 -14.79 7.73
C ARG A 212 6.71 -15.43 8.74
N ILE A 213 5.63 -16.07 8.29
CA ILE A 213 4.75 -16.86 9.18
C ILE A 213 5.55 -17.96 9.88
N ASN A 214 6.46 -18.65 9.18
CA ASN A 214 7.35 -19.63 9.82
C ASN A 214 8.19 -19.00 10.93
N HIS A 215 8.79 -17.84 10.66
CA HIS A 215 9.67 -17.18 11.62
C HIS A 215 8.91 -16.60 12.82
N GLU A 216 7.78 -15.94 12.59
CA GLU A 216 7.06 -15.19 13.63
C GLU A 216 6.10 -16.06 14.44
N LEU A 217 5.46 -17.05 13.81
CA LEU A 217 4.48 -17.93 14.44
C LEU A 217 5.01 -19.36 14.66
N ASN A 218 6.30 -19.59 14.42
CA ASN A 218 6.94 -20.90 14.55
C ASN A 218 6.24 -22.00 13.72
N CYS A 219 5.80 -21.65 12.51
CA CYS A 219 5.23 -22.58 11.54
C CYS A 219 6.31 -23.29 10.70
N ASP A 220 5.89 -24.30 9.92
CA ASP A 220 6.77 -25.13 9.10
C ASP A 220 6.42 -25.17 7.60
N PHE A 221 5.81 -24.10 7.06
CA PHE A 221 5.52 -23.96 5.63
C PHE A 221 6.74 -24.32 4.78
N GLN A 222 6.57 -25.31 3.91
CA GLN A 222 7.60 -25.72 2.96
C GLN A 222 7.39 -24.94 1.65
N LEU A 223 8.00 -23.76 1.52
CA LEU A 223 7.79 -22.81 0.40
C LEU A 223 7.86 -23.45 -0.99
N LYS A 224 8.76 -24.42 -1.20
CA LYS A 224 8.90 -25.17 -2.47
C LYS A 224 7.63 -25.89 -2.95
N TYR A 225 6.67 -26.11 -2.05
CA TYR A 225 5.38 -26.73 -2.36
C TYR A 225 4.26 -25.71 -2.58
N PHE A 226 4.55 -24.42 -2.56
CA PHE A 226 3.62 -23.36 -2.92
C PHE A 226 4.08 -22.65 -4.18
N LYS A 227 3.14 -22.29 -5.06
CA LYS A 227 3.41 -21.51 -6.27
C LYS A 227 2.61 -20.22 -6.27
N HIS A 228 3.28 -19.13 -6.61
CA HIS A 228 2.63 -17.86 -6.90
C HIS A 228 1.64 -18.01 -8.06
N HIS A 229 0.46 -17.40 -7.93
CA HIS A 229 -0.54 -17.28 -8.97
C HIS A 229 -1.26 -15.94 -8.84
N ALA A 230 -0.99 -15.01 -9.77
CA ALA A 230 -1.72 -13.75 -9.87
C ALA A 230 -2.59 -13.71 -11.12
N PHE A 231 -3.80 -13.15 -11.01
CA PHE A 231 -4.71 -12.99 -12.14
C PHE A 231 -5.63 -11.78 -11.97
N TYR A 232 -6.04 -11.18 -13.09
CA TYR A 232 -7.05 -10.13 -13.11
C TYR A 232 -8.47 -10.71 -13.02
N ASN A 233 -9.18 -10.40 -11.93
CA ASN A 233 -10.59 -10.72 -11.75
C ASN A 233 -11.45 -9.62 -12.36
N SER A 234 -11.84 -9.78 -13.64
CA SER A 234 -12.62 -8.79 -14.38
C SER A 234 -13.98 -8.47 -13.77
N ARG A 235 -14.61 -9.45 -13.09
CA ARG A 235 -15.89 -9.26 -12.40
C ARG A 235 -15.76 -8.30 -11.21
N GLN A 236 -14.66 -8.41 -10.46
CA GLN A 236 -14.39 -7.56 -9.30
C GLN A 236 -13.55 -6.32 -9.66
N GLY A 237 -12.98 -6.29 -10.86
CA GLY A 237 -12.14 -5.19 -11.32
C GLY A 237 -10.80 -5.06 -10.59
N ARG A 238 -10.21 -6.17 -10.15
CA ARG A 238 -9.00 -6.17 -9.33
C ARG A 238 -8.03 -7.29 -9.73
N VAL A 239 -6.74 -7.09 -9.51
CA VAL A 239 -5.77 -8.19 -9.53
C VAL A 239 -5.82 -8.91 -8.18
N GLU A 240 -5.77 -10.23 -8.20
CA GLU A 240 -5.67 -11.05 -7.00
C GLU A 240 -4.37 -11.86 -7.04
N MET A 241 -3.64 -11.89 -5.91
CA MET A 241 -2.46 -12.73 -5.73
C MET A 241 -2.78 -13.88 -4.79
N HIS A 242 -2.36 -15.08 -5.18
CA HIS A 242 -2.60 -16.31 -4.46
C HIS A 242 -1.32 -17.13 -4.35
N LEU A 243 -1.23 -17.95 -3.30
CA LEU A 243 -0.26 -19.04 -3.17
C LEU A 243 -0.98 -20.37 -3.28
N VAL A 244 -0.61 -21.16 -4.29
CA VAL A 244 -1.27 -22.43 -4.62
C VAL A 244 -0.45 -23.60 -4.14
N SER A 245 -1.05 -24.44 -3.31
CA SER A 245 -0.44 -25.70 -2.88
C SER A 245 -0.25 -26.65 -4.08
N THR A 246 0.95 -27.19 -4.24
CA THR A 246 1.30 -28.06 -5.38
C THR A 246 1.02 -29.54 -5.13
N LYS A 247 0.72 -29.91 -3.90
CA LYS A 247 0.44 -31.28 -3.45
C LYS A 247 -0.39 -31.25 -2.16
N ASP A 248 -0.90 -32.41 -1.75
CA ASP A 248 -1.47 -32.53 -0.41
C ASP A 248 -0.35 -32.39 0.63
N GLN A 249 -0.53 -31.50 1.61
CA GLN A 249 0.46 -31.20 2.63
C GLN A 249 -0.18 -30.67 3.91
N PHE A 250 0.59 -30.69 4.99
CA PHE A 250 0.18 -30.17 6.28
C PHE A 250 1.16 -29.09 6.73
N VAL A 251 0.64 -28.10 7.44
CA VAL A 251 1.42 -27.06 8.12
C VAL A 251 1.02 -27.07 9.59
N HIS A 252 1.99 -26.99 10.46
CA HIS A 252 1.80 -27.01 11.90
C HIS A 252 1.97 -25.59 12.45
N LEU A 253 1.00 -25.17 13.25
CA LEU A 253 1.00 -23.91 14.01
C LEU A 253 0.63 -24.26 15.45
N ASP A 254 1.63 -24.26 16.33
CA ASP A 254 1.51 -24.73 17.71
C ASP A 254 0.84 -26.13 17.79
N ASN A 255 -0.36 -26.21 18.36
CA ASN A 255 -1.14 -27.46 18.50
C ASN A 255 -2.15 -27.67 17.36
N THR A 256 -2.18 -26.77 16.38
CA THR A 256 -3.10 -26.82 15.24
C THR A 256 -2.37 -27.39 14.03
N THR A 257 -3.02 -28.34 13.36
CA THR A 257 -2.58 -28.85 12.07
C THR A 257 -3.52 -28.33 11.00
N ILE A 258 -2.95 -27.62 10.03
CA ILE A 258 -3.65 -27.06 8.89
C ILE A 258 -3.37 -27.95 7.68
N SER A 259 -4.41 -28.51 7.07
CA SER A 259 -4.29 -29.33 5.87
C SER A 259 -4.49 -28.50 4.62
N PHE A 260 -3.65 -28.74 3.61
CA PHE A 260 -3.80 -28.19 2.27
C PHE A 260 -3.94 -29.33 1.27
N ALA A 261 -5.01 -29.31 0.47
CA ALA A 261 -5.13 -30.14 -0.72
C ALA A 261 -4.27 -29.60 -1.87
N LYS A 262 -3.91 -30.46 -2.81
CA LYS A 262 -3.29 -30.05 -4.08
C LYS A 262 -4.23 -29.11 -4.84
N GLY A 263 -3.72 -27.94 -5.20
CA GLY A 263 -4.46 -26.91 -5.93
C GLY A 263 -5.23 -25.95 -5.03
N GLU A 264 -5.28 -26.20 -3.72
CA GLU A 264 -5.84 -25.28 -2.74
C GLU A 264 -5.04 -23.97 -2.71
N ARG A 265 -5.73 -22.85 -2.48
CA ARG A 265 -5.18 -21.51 -2.63
C ARG A 265 -5.28 -20.72 -1.34
N ILE A 266 -4.20 -20.05 -0.99
CA ILE A 266 -4.19 -18.97 0.00
C ILE A 266 -4.29 -17.67 -0.78
N TRP A 267 -5.36 -16.90 -0.57
CA TRP A 267 -5.44 -15.53 -1.09
C TRP A 267 -4.55 -14.64 -0.24
N THR A 268 -3.54 -14.03 -0.85
CA THR A 268 -2.55 -13.21 -0.13
C THR A 268 -2.80 -11.72 -0.28
N GLU A 269 -3.18 -11.24 -1.47
CA GLU A 269 -3.37 -9.80 -1.70
C GLU A 269 -4.42 -9.53 -2.79
N ALA A 270 -5.04 -8.36 -2.75
CA ALA A 270 -5.84 -7.84 -3.84
C ALA A 270 -5.56 -6.37 -4.10
N HIS A 271 -5.58 -6.00 -5.37
CA HIS A 271 -5.36 -4.64 -5.83
C HIS A 271 -6.47 -4.21 -6.80
N ILE A 272 -7.39 -3.37 -6.33
CA ILE A 272 -8.53 -2.84 -7.08
C ILE A 272 -8.06 -1.79 -8.08
N ASN A 273 -8.38 -2.01 -9.35
CA ASN A 273 -8.16 -1.02 -10.41
C ASN A 273 -9.45 -0.20 -10.62
N MET A 274 -9.32 1.12 -10.60
CA MET A 274 -10.47 2.04 -10.64
C MET A 274 -10.90 2.36 -12.08
N ILE A 275 -12.17 2.69 -12.25
CA ILE A 275 -12.69 3.21 -13.53
C ILE A 275 -12.50 4.71 -13.50
N SER A 276 -11.92 5.30 -14.55
CA SER A 276 -11.91 6.75 -14.71
C SER A 276 -13.33 7.23 -15.03
N THR A 277 -13.89 8.07 -14.18
CA THR A 277 -15.05 8.91 -14.50
C THR A 277 -14.53 10.32 -14.72
N VAL A 278 -14.38 10.72 -15.98
CA VAL A 278 -14.21 12.12 -16.37
C VAL A 278 -15.58 12.77 -16.43
#